data_AF-A0A3B8WK18-F1
#
_entry.id   AF-A0A3B8WK18-F1
#
_cell.length_a   1.000
_cell.length_b   1.000
_cell.length_c   1.000
_cell.angle_alpha   90.00
_cell.angle_beta   90.00
_cell.angle_gamma   90.00
#
_symmetry.space_group_name_H-M   'P 1'
#
loop_
_entity.id
_entity.type
_entity.pdbx_description
1 polymer ?
#
loop_
_entity_poly.entity_id
_entity_poly.type
_entity_poly.pdbx_seq_one_letter_code
_entity_poly.pdbx_strand_id
1 'polypeptide(L)'
;MHKVLRELKVELGERSYPIIIGQGLLGSFDLTPWVAGQQVMIVTNDTVGPLYLEKVKGCFPGKAIDVVTLPDGEQFKDWQTLNLIFDALLEKRHTRKTTLVALGGGVVGDMAGFAAA
;
A
#
# COMPACT_ATOMS: atom_id res chain seq x y z
N MET A 1 12.00 -23.11 -3.41
CA MET A 1 12.32 -22.35 -4.64
C MET A 1 11.11 -21.49 -5.00
N HIS A 2 11.18 -20.18 -4.77
CA HIS A 2 10.12 -19.27 -5.23
C HIS A 2 10.43 -18.93 -6.68
N LYS A 3 9.51 -19.26 -7.59
CA LYS A 3 9.77 -19.35 -9.02
C LYS A 3 8.96 -18.31 -9.78
N VAL A 4 9.68 -17.62 -10.67
CA VAL A 4 9.28 -16.55 -11.59
C VAL A 4 9.13 -15.18 -10.93
N LEU A 5 10.07 -14.29 -11.26
CA LEU A 5 10.01 -12.84 -11.08
C LEU A 5 9.96 -12.25 -12.49
N ARG A 6 8.78 -11.78 -12.89
CA ARG A 6 8.58 -11.05 -14.15
C ARG A 6 8.46 -9.58 -13.79
N GLU A 7 9.34 -8.77 -14.34
CA GLU A 7 9.28 -7.32 -14.22
C GLU A 7 8.72 -6.74 -15.52
N LEU A 8 7.73 -5.86 -15.40
CA LEU A 8 7.20 -5.07 -16.49
C LEU A 8 7.40 -3.60 -16.16
N LYS A 9 8.16 -2.90 -17.00
CA LYS A 9 8.33 -1.46 -16.86
C LYS A 9 7.19 -0.74 -17.57
N VAL A 10 6.44 0.08 -16.84
CA VAL A 10 5.45 0.98 -17.43
C VAL A 10 6.15 2.29 -17.75
N GLU A 11 6.23 2.64 -19.03
CA GLU A 11 6.92 3.84 -19.51
C GLU A 11 5.98 5.05 -19.52
N LEU A 12 6.17 5.97 -18.57
CA LEU A 12 5.37 7.20 -18.42
C LEU A 12 6.28 8.44 -18.28
N GLY A 13 7.51 8.38 -18.81
CA GLY A 13 8.54 9.41 -18.62
C GLY A 13 9.04 9.44 -17.18
N GLU A 14 9.03 10.60 -16.53
CA GLU A 14 9.44 10.78 -15.12
C GLU A 14 8.62 9.96 -14.12
N ARG A 15 7.40 9.54 -14.51
CA ARG A 15 6.48 8.75 -13.66
C ARG A 15 6.53 7.25 -13.97
N SER A 16 7.56 6.79 -14.67
CA SER A 16 7.71 5.37 -14.99
C SER A 16 7.90 4.54 -13.72
N TYR A 17 7.27 3.37 -13.64
CA TYR A 17 7.37 2.48 -12.49
C TYR A 17 7.42 1.00 -12.91
N PRO A 18 8.08 0.13 -12.12
CA PRO A 18 8.08 -1.30 -12.37
C PRO A 18 6.84 -1.97 -11.78
N ILE A 19 6.32 -2.98 -12.47
CA ILE A 19 5.37 -3.95 -11.96
C ILE A 19 6.12 -5.27 -11.78
N ILE A 20 6.19 -5.74 -10.55
CA ILE A 20 6.91 -6.96 -10.19
C ILE A 20 5.90 -8.07 -9.91
N ILE A 21 5.96 -9.15 -10.69
CA ILE A 21 5.03 -10.27 -10.61
C ILE A 21 5.82 -11.52 -10.25
N GLY A 22 5.46 -12.17 -9.15
CA GLY A 22 6.08 -13.41 -8.74
C GLY A 22 5.44 -14.08 -7.55
N GLN A 23 5.90 -15.30 -7.24
CA GLN A 23 5.36 -16.10 -6.15
C GLN A 23 6.07 -15.81 -4.83
N GLY A 24 5.28 -15.55 -3.78
CA GLY A 24 5.76 -15.37 -2.40
C GLY A 24 6.70 -14.17 -2.21
N LEU A 25 6.46 -13.08 -2.95
CA LEU A 25 7.22 -11.84 -2.83
C LEU A 25 6.97 -11.11 -1.50
N LEU A 26 5.76 -11.21 -0.96
CA LEU A 26 5.37 -10.56 0.30
C LEU A 26 6.19 -11.12 1.46
N GLY A 27 6.87 -10.23 2.19
CA GLY A 27 7.70 -10.54 3.35
C GLY A 27 9.16 -10.84 3.03
N SER A 28 9.51 -11.11 1.77
CA SER A 28 10.89 -11.38 1.34
C SER A 28 11.48 -10.29 0.45
N PHE A 29 10.62 -9.51 -0.22
CA PHE A 29 11.04 -8.49 -1.15
C PHE A 29 11.09 -7.13 -0.46
N ASP A 30 12.26 -6.50 -0.48
CA ASP A 30 12.47 -5.20 0.14
C ASP A 30 11.88 -4.10 -0.75
N LEU A 31 10.80 -3.48 -0.28
CA LEU A 31 10.11 -2.38 -0.96
C LEU A 31 10.58 -0.99 -0.49
N THR A 32 11.53 -0.92 0.46
CA THR A 32 12.04 0.36 0.97
C THR A 32 12.69 1.28 -0.07
N PRO A 33 13.28 0.81 -1.18
CA PRO A 33 13.83 1.69 -2.22
C PRO A 33 12.78 2.59 -2.88
N TRP A 34 11.50 2.20 -2.86
CA TRP A 34 10.40 3.00 -3.41
C TRP A 34 9.70 3.89 -2.37
N VAL A 35 10.18 3.89 -1.12
CA VAL A 35 9.63 4.71 -0.04
C VAL A 35 10.43 6.01 0.11
N ALA A 36 9.82 7.14 -0.25
CA ALA A 36 10.47 8.45 -0.22
C ALA A 36 10.80 8.96 1.21
N GLY A 37 10.06 8.50 2.22
CA GLY A 37 10.18 8.94 3.61
C GLY A 37 10.53 7.84 4.59
N GLN A 38 10.25 8.10 5.87
CA GLN A 38 10.39 7.12 6.96
C GLN A 38 9.06 6.46 7.33
N GLN A 39 7.92 7.07 6.95
CA GLN A 39 6.59 6.61 7.30
C GLN A 39 5.87 6.00 6.10
N VAL A 40 5.30 4.82 6.30
CA VAL A 40 4.48 4.08 5.34
C VAL A 40 3.09 3.92 5.95
N MET A 41 2.05 4.28 5.20
CA MET A 41 0.66 4.01 5.57
C MET A 41 0.14 2.86 4.71
N ILE A 42 -0.16 1.72 5.33
CA ILE A 42 -0.80 0.59 4.65
C ILE A 42 -2.31 0.76 4.75
N VAL A 43 -2.97 0.84 3.60
CA VAL A 43 -4.44 0.86 3.48
C VAL A 43 -4.89 -0.54 3.07
N THR A 44 -5.74 -1.19 3.87
CA THR A 44 -6.28 -2.51 3.57
C THR A 44 -7.75 -2.60 3.95
N ASN A 45 -8.37 -3.77 3.82
CA ASN A 45 -9.74 -4.01 4.28
C ASN A 45 -9.80 -5.16 5.32
N ASP A 46 -10.96 -5.32 5.95
CA ASP A 46 -11.19 -6.32 6.99
C ASP A 46 -10.92 -7.77 6.53
N THR A 47 -11.07 -8.04 5.23
CA THR A 47 -10.89 -9.38 4.64
C THR A 47 -9.43 -9.69 4.33
N VAL A 48 -8.70 -8.74 3.72
CA VAL A 48 -7.33 -8.94 3.22
C VAL A 48 -6.29 -8.66 4.32
N GLY A 49 -6.58 -7.71 5.21
CA GLY A 49 -5.68 -7.31 6.31
C GLY A 49 -5.19 -8.50 7.13
N PRO A 50 -6.08 -9.31 7.74
CA PRO A 50 -5.68 -10.45 8.57
C PRO A 50 -4.84 -11.51 7.85
N LEU A 51 -4.94 -11.59 6.52
CA LEU A 51 -4.28 -12.61 5.71
C LEU A 51 -2.85 -12.23 5.30
N TYR A 52 -2.62 -10.94 5.01
CA TYR A 52 -1.39 -10.50 4.34
C TYR A 52 -0.65 -9.35 5.02
N LEU A 53 -1.28 -8.63 5.96
CA LEU A 53 -0.72 -7.41 6.55
C LEU A 53 0.67 -7.65 7.19
N GLU A 54 0.81 -8.71 7.98
CA GLU A 54 2.10 -9.02 8.64
C GLU A 54 3.21 -9.34 7.63
N LYS A 55 2.88 -10.00 6.52
CA LYS A 55 3.86 -10.26 5.45
C LYS A 55 4.27 -8.96 4.76
N VAL A 56 3.31 -8.06 4.52
CA VAL A 56 3.57 -6.78 3.86
C VAL A 56 4.41 -5.86 4.76
N LYS A 57 4.17 -5.86 6.07
CA LYS A 57 5.02 -5.13 7.03
C LYS A 57 6.49 -5.55 6.92
N GLY A 58 6.74 -6.85 6.71
CA GLY A 58 8.08 -7.40 6.48
C GLY A 58 8.80 -6.87 5.24
N CYS A 59 8.07 -6.30 4.27
CA CYS A 59 8.67 -5.69 3.08
C CYS A 59 9.27 -4.30 3.33
N PHE A 60 9.07 -3.70 4.51
CA PHE A 60 9.51 -2.34 4.83
C PHE A 60 10.43 -2.28 6.05
N PRO A 61 11.58 -2.99 6.03
CA PRO A 61 12.51 -2.98 7.16
C PRO A 61 12.98 -1.56 7.49
N GLY A 62 12.96 -1.20 8.78
CA GLY A 62 13.43 0.10 9.26
C GLY A 62 12.52 1.29 8.96
N LYS A 63 11.32 1.09 8.41
CA LYS A 63 10.30 2.13 8.25
C LYS A 63 9.31 2.11 9.41
N ALA A 64 8.74 3.26 9.73
CA ALA A 64 7.59 3.37 10.61
C ALA A 64 6.33 3.02 9.80
N ILE A 65 5.61 1.99 10.24
CA ILE A 65 4.45 1.46 9.50
C ILE A 65 3.20 1.71 10.32
N ASP A 66 2.28 2.48 9.75
CA ASP A 66 0.93 2.66 10.25
C ASP A 66 -0.05 1.95 9.30
N VAL A 67 -1.22 1.59 9.84
CA VAL A 67 -2.22 0.80 9.11
C VAL A 67 -3.59 1.41 9.32
N VAL A 68 -4.32 1.58 8.22
CA VAL A 68 -5.76 1.88 8.22
C VAL A 68 -6.50 0.72 7.56
N THR A 69 -7.53 0.24 8.23
CA THR A 69 -8.38 -0.85 7.75
C THR A 69 -9.74 -0.27 7.40
N LEU A 70 -10.16 -0.48 6.16
CA LEU A 70 -11.43 -0.04 5.61
C LEU A 70 -12.44 -1.19 5.66
N PRO A 71 -13.75 -0.88 5.79
CA PRO A 71 -14.78 -1.89 5.62
C PRO A 71 -14.75 -2.48 4.20
N ASP A 72 -14.98 -3.79 4.07
CA ASP A 72 -14.92 -4.48 2.79
C ASP A 72 -16.21 -4.33 1.95
N GLY A 73 -16.06 -4.04 0.65
CA GLY A 73 -17.16 -3.94 -0.32
C GLY A 73 -17.21 -2.63 -1.10
N GLU A 74 -17.70 -2.68 -2.35
CA GLU A 74 -17.82 -1.50 -3.25
C GLU A 74 -18.73 -0.41 -2.67
N GLN A 75 -19.72 -0.78 -1.86
CA GLN A 75 -20.64 0.17 -1.21
C GLN A 75 -19.91 1.17 -0.29
N PHE A 76 -18.72 0.81 0.20
CA PHE A 76 -17.88 1.67 1.04
C PHE A 76 -16.91 2.53 0.21
N LYS A 77 -17.06 2.57 -1.12
CA LYS A 77 -16.32 3.50 -1.98
C LYS A 77 -16.95 4.88 -1.95
N ASP A 78 -16.95 5.48 -0.77
CA ASP A 78 -17.55 6.78 -0.49
C ASP A 78 -16.58 7.75 0.19
N TRP A 79 -16.99 9.02 0.26
CA TRP A 79 -16.19 10.06 0.89
C TRP A 79 -15.92 9.81 2.38
N GLN A 80 -16.80 9.09 3.07
CA GLN A 80 -16.66 8.83 4.50
C GLN A 80 -15.51 7.84 4.75
N THR A 81 -15.45 6.80 3.94
CA THR A 81 -14.39 5.79 3.97
C THR A 81 -13.05 6.37 3.53
N LEU A 82 -13.07 7.30 2.56
CA LEU A 82 -11.87 8.05 2.17
C LEU A 82 -11.34 8.90 3.35
N ASN A 83 -12.23 9.57 4.09
CA ASN A 83 -11.83 10.37 5.25
C ASN A 83 -11.13 9.55 6.33
N LEU A 84 -11.47 8.27 6.50
CA LEU A 84 -10.75 7.38 7.44
C LEU A 84 -9.24 7.31 7.13
N ILE A 85 -8.87 7.34 5.84
CA ILE A 85 -7.47 7.36 5.43
C ILE A 85 -6.82 8.70 5.82
N PHE A 86 -7.49 9.82 5.55
CA PHE A 86 -6.98 11.15 5.88
C PHE A 86 -6.85 11.38 7.39
N ASP A 87 -7.86 10.97 8.15
CA ASP A 87 -7.86 11.06 9.60
C ASP A 87 -6.69 10.25 10.18
N ALA A 88 -6.50 9.01 9.71
CA ALA A 88 -5.36 8.19 10.12
C ALA A 88 -4.01 8.84 9.78
N LEU A 89 -3.87 9.43 8.57
CA LEU A 89 -2.64 10.14 8.18
C LEU A 89 -2.37 11.34 9.08
N LEU A 90 -3.39 12.13 9.42
CA LEU A 90 -3.28 13.32 10.27
C LEU A 90 -2.96 12.94 11.72
N GLU A 91 -3.67 11.96 12.29
CA GLU A 91 -3.45 11.47 13.65
C GLU A 91 -2.03 10.95 13.86
N LYS A 92 -1.52 10.21 12.87
CA LYS A 92 -0.16 9.64 12.86
C LYS A 92 0.91 10.62 12.37
N ARG A 93 0.52 11.87 12.09
CA ARG A 93 1.40 12.98 11.70
C ARG A 93 2.23 12.66 10.45
N HIS A 94 1.61 12.00 9.47
CA HIS A 94 2.24 11.76 8.19
C HIS A 94 2.52 13.08 7.48
N THR A 95 3.64 13.12 6.76
CA THR A 95 4.04 14.27 5.94
C THR A 95 3.89 13.95 4.46
N ARG A 96 4.07 14.94 3.59
CA ARG A 96 4.09 14.77 2.12
C ARG A 96 5.13 13.77 1.60
N LYS A 97 6.08 13.33 2.43
CA LYS A 97 7.06 12.29 2.09
C LYS A 97 6.58 10.87 2.44
N THR A 98 5.37 10.73 2.99
CA THR A 98 4.83 9.41 3.28
C THR A 98 4.54 8.65 1.99
N THR A 99 4.63 7.33 2.09
CA THR A 99 4.21 6.44 1.02
C THR A 99 2.96 5.70 1.46
N LEU A 100 1.87 5.84 0.69
CA LEU A 100 0.67 5.02 0.86
C LEU A 100 0.86 3.71 0.11
N VAL A 101 0.49 2.60 0.75
CA VAL A 101 0.55 1.24 0.20
C VAL A 101 -0.85 0.66 0.19
N ALA A 102 -1.42 0.45 -0.99
CA ALA A 102 -2.71 -0.21 -1.15
C ALA A 102 -2.53 -1.73 -1.08
N LEU A 103 -3.08 -2.36 -0.04
CA LEU A 103 -3.11 -3.81 0.14
C LEU A 103 -4.56 -4.32 0.02
N GLY A 104 -4.95 -4.71 -1.19
CA GLY A 104 -6.29 -5.22 -1.43
C GLY A 104 -6.59 -5.39 -2.92
N GLY A 105 -7.88 -5.47 -3.24
CA GLY A 105 -8.38 -5.45 -4.61
C GLY A 105 -8.57 -4.04 -5.17
N GLY A 106 -9.37 -3.92 -6.24
CA GLY A 106 -9.61 -2.66 -6.94
C GLY A 106 -10.21 -1.56 -6.05
N VAL A 107 -11.12 -1.89 -5.13
CA VAL A 107 -11.73 -0.90 -4.21
C VAL A 107 -10.68 -0.21 -3.34
N VAL A 108 -9.85 -1.00 -2.66
CA VAL A 108 -8.76 -0.47 -1.82
C VAL A 108 -7.75 0.30 -2.66
N GLY A 109 -7.43 -0.22 -3.86
CA GLY A 109 -6.53 0.45 -4.81
C GLY A 109 -7.01 1.83 -5.24
N ASP A 110 -8.29 1.95 -5.62
CA ASP A 110 -8.89 3.22 -6.02
C ASP A 110 -8.95 4.22 -4.85
N MET A 111 -9.37 3.77 -3.67
CA MET A 111 -9.50 4.63 -2.50
C MET A 111 -8.15 5.13 -2.00
N ALA A 112 -7.15 4.24 -1.88
CA ALA A 112 -5.80 4.62 -1.49
C ALA A 112 -5.11 5.46 -2.58
N GLY A 113 -5.33 5.14 -3.85
CA GLY A 113 -4.80 5.90 -4.98
C GLY A 113 -5.37 7.32 -5.04
N PHE A 114 -6.66 7.48 -4.77
CA PHE A 114 -7.30 8.79 -4.68
C PHE A 114 -6.83 9.56 -3.44
N ALA A 115 -6.66 8.90 -2.29
CA ALA A 115 -6.10 9.54 -1.09
C ALA A 115 -4.63 9.96 -1.25
N ALA A 116 -3.88 9.30 -2.14
CA ALA A 116 -2.47 9.58 -2.41
C ALA A 116 -2.25 10.68 -3.47
N ALA A 117 -3.28 11.03 -4.26
CA ALA A 117 -3.23 12.00 -5.35
C ALA A 117 -3.15 13.45 -4.82
#